data_AF-A0A7S1YEK7-F1
#
_entry.id   AF-A0A7S1YEK7-F1
#
_cell.length_a   1.000
_cell.length_b   1.000
_cell.length_c   1.000
_cell.angle_alpha   90.00
_cell.angle_beta   90.00
_cell.angle_gamma   90.00
#
_symmetry.space_group_name_H-M   'P 1'
#
loop_
_entity.id
_entity.type
_entity.pdbx_description
1 polymer ?
#
loop_
_entity_poly.entity_id
_entity_poly.type
_entity_poly.pdbx_seq_one_letter_code
_entity_poly.pdbx_strand_id
1 'polypeptide(L)'
;MDLLEEHFDPSHPTDGKYSLELRGSSRYTSPYGSSSSYSRYGFSAFSSGSGGPTLSHSHSTQYTFVWQSLTLWRKVQWHMHKLWVAADADLLSTSTTYHLYNTGQGLNRVQSCPKVGKIMRSLLTQTQHEAGAAWVGLSVVHLGDRDVPNALIFIDKYTQIPRFLNPIVNFLDGLPELVSNEILQKYVDTQFGSVHDLRMIVLSDYFKHGFDGSGDDGGSCIDGRLTSSWNWTSRIAKKPYYHSFMLSGFQGFDGDDGFA
;
A
#
# COMPACT_ATOMS: atom_id res chain seq x y z
N MET A 1 10.84 6.12 -3.16
CA MET A 1 11.81 5.36 -3.98
C MET A 1 13.18 5.53 -3.39
N ASP A 2 13.59 6.79 -3.17
CA ASP A 2 14.91 7.16 -2.68
C ASP A 2 15.23 6.43 -1.35
N LEU A 3 14.31 6.43 -0.38
CA LEU A 3 14.44 5.65 0.87
C LEU A 3 14.59 4.12 0.69
N LEU A 4 14.10 3.53 -0.41
CA LEU A 4 14.31 2.11 -0.71
C LEU A 4 15.68 1.91 -1.37
N GLU A 5 16.00 2.73 -2.37
CA GLU A 5 17.22 2.63 -3.17
C GLU A 5 18.49 3.00 -2.38
N GLU A 6 18.40 3.96 -1.47
CA GLU A 6 19.53 4.41 -0.63
C GLU A 6 19.85 3.44 0.52
N HIS A 7 18.85 2.70 1.01
CA HIS A 7 18.97 1.92 2.24
C HIS A 7 18.93 0.40 2.05
N PHE A 8 18.49 -0.09 0.89
CA PHE A 8 18.38 -1.53 0.61
C PHE A 8 19.11 -1.89 -0.67
N ASP A 9 20.01 -2.87 -0.58
CA ASP A 9 20.64 -3.45 -1.76
C ASP A 9 19.64 -4.40 -2.46
N PRO A 10 19.47 -4.33 -3.79
CA PRO A 10 18.49 -5.17 -4.50
C PRO A 10 18.74 -6.67 -4.40
N SER A 11 19.96 -7.08 -4.09
CA SER A 11 20.42 -8.47 -4.14
C SER A 11 20.70 -9.06 -2.76
N HIS A 12 21.15 -8.25 -1.81
CA HIS A 12 21.58 -8.71 -0.49
C HIS A 12 20.93 -7.92 0.65
N PRO A 13 20.60 -8.55 1.79
CA PRO A 13 20.13 -7.84 2.98
C PRO A 13 21.15 -6.82 3.51
N THR A 14 20.72 -5.60 3.78
CA THR A 14 21.54 -4.58 4.44
C THR A 14 21.95 -5.04 5.83
N ASP A 15 23.26 -5.03 6.10
CA ASP A 15 23.92 -5.42 7.36
C ASP A 15 23.53 -6.81 7.90
N GLY A 16 22.98 -7.69 7.05
CA GLY A 16 22.45 -9.00 7.46
C GLY A 16 21.23 -8.95 8.39
N LYS A 17 20.84 -7.76 8.87
CA LYS A 17 19.79 -7.53 9.87
C LYS A 17 18.46 -7.13 9.23
N TYR A 18 18.50 -6.36 8.13
CA TYR A 18 17.31 -5.75 7.52
C TYR A 18 16.89 -6.45 6.23
N SER A 19 16.60 -7.76 6.34
CA SER A 19 16.11 -8.53 5.21
C SER A 19 14.62 -8.27 4.91
N LEU A 20 14.31 -8.01 3.64
CA LEU A 20 12.96 -7.92 3.11
C LEU A 20 12.32 -9.29 2.82
N GLU A 21 13.01 -10.41 3.09
CA GLU A 21 12.49 -11.75 2.82
C GLU A 21 11.14 -11.99 3.55
N LEU A 22 10.15 -12.46 2.79
CA LEU A 22 8.84 -12.86 3.26
C LEU A 22 8.69 -14.38 3.25
N ARG A 23 8.23 -14.93 4.36
CA ARG A 23 7.84 -16.33 4.48
C ARG A 23 6.35 -16.39 4.70
N GLY A 24 5.61 -16.65 3.63
CA GLY A 24 4.17 -16.76 3.67
C GLY A 24 3.71 -17.97 4.47
N SER A 25 2.62 -17.82 5.21
CA SER A 25 1.93 -18.96 5.82
C SER A 25 1.05 -19.62 4.77
N SER A 26 1.22 -20.93 4.55
CA SER A 26 0.36 -21.69 3.61
C SER A 26 -1.12 -21.48 3.97
N ARG A 27 -1.91 -20.92 3.06
CA ARG A 27 -3.34 -20.69 3.28
C ARG A 27 -4.06 -22.04 3.26
N TYR A 28 -4.54 -22.50 4.42
CA TYR A 28 -5.58 -23.53 4.48
C TYR A 28 -6.93 -22.84 4.25
N THR A 29 -7.55 -23.06 3.09
CA THR A 29 -8.89 -22.57 2.80
C THR A 29 -9.91 -23.40 3.60
N SER A 30 -10.54 -22.80 4.62
CA SER A 30 -11.70 -23.39 5.31
C SER A 30 -12.98 -23.12 4.50
N PRO A 31 -13.91 -24.08 4.34
CA PRO A 31 -15.08 -23.95 3.45
C PRO A 31 -16.26 -23.14 4.04
N TYR A 32 -16.14 -22.57 5.24
CA TYR A 32 -17.27 -21.91 5.91
C TYR A 32 -16.97 -20.44 6.19
N GLY A 33 -17.69 -19.56 5.49
CA GLY A 33 -17.59 -18.10 5.59
C GLY A 33 -18.10 -17.58 6.93
N SER A 34 -17.35 -16.65 7.53
CA SER A 34 -17.75 -15.91 8.72
C SER A 34 -18.13 -14.47 8.38
N SER A 35 -19.13 -13.95 9.08
CA SER A 35 -19.79 -12.66 8.86
C SER A 35 -18.89 -11.46 9.19
N SER A 36 -18.87 -10.49 8.27
CA SER A 36 -18.05 -9.28 8.28
C SER A 36 -18.59 -8.15 9.16
N SER A 37 -17.72 -7.52 9.96
CA SER A 37 -17.94 -6.21 10.58
C SER A 37 -17.47 -5.08 9.66
N TYR A 38 -18.30 -4.05 9.52
CA TYR A 38 -18.21 -2.98 8.53
C TYR A 38 -17.21 -1.88 8.91
N SER A 39 -16.31 -1.50 7.99
CA SER A 39 -15.59 -0.22 8.03
C SER A 39 -16.19 0.73 7.00
N ARG A 40 -16.28 2.03 7.35
CA ARG A 40 -17.06 3.08 6.66
C ARG A 40 -16.32 3.71 5.45
N TYR A 41 -15.15 3.21 5.08
CA TYR A 41 -14.35 3.75 3.98
C TYR A 41 -14.11 2.66 2.92
N GLY A 42 -14.22 3.03 1.64
CA GLY A 42 -14.37 2.19 0.43
C GLY A 42 -13.22 1.25 0.05
N PHE A 43 -12.60 0.61 1.04
CA PHE A 43 -11.69 -0.51 0.84
C PHE A 43 -12.46 -1.82 1.02
N SER A 44 -12.17 -2.77 0.14
CA SER A 44 -12.75 -4.11 0.11
C SER A 44 -12.83 -4.72 1.52
N ALA A 45 -14.00 -5.25 1.85
CA ALA A 45 -14.32 -5.82 3.15
C ALA A 45 -13.20 -6.76 3.63
N PHE A 46 -12.62 -6.42 4.78
CA PHE A 46 -11.52 -7.13 5.41
C PHE A 46 -11.89 -8.59 5.68
N SER A 47 -11.34 -9.51 4.88
CA SER A 47 -11.27 -10.92 5.22
C SER A 47 -10.26 -11.09 6.35
N SER A 48 -10.73 -11.43 7.56
CA SER A 48 -9.88 -11.86 8.66
C SER A 48 -9.32 -13.27 8.38
N GLY A 49 -8.38 -13.36 7.45
CA GLY A 49 -7.72 -14.60 7.05
C GLY A 49 -6.20 -14.53 7.30
N SER A 50 -5.76 -15.33 8.27
CA SER A 50 -4.39 -15.59 8.75
C SER A 50 -3.51 -14.36 9.13
N GLY A 51 -3.01 -14.34 10.36
CA GLY A 51 -2.24 -13.22 10.93
C GLY A 51 -0.82 -13.03 10.36
N GLY A 52 -0.51 -13.53 9.16
CA GLY A 52 0.83 -13.48 8.58
C GLY A 52 0.85 -13.10 7.10
N PRO A 53 2.05 -12.89 6.51
CA PRO A 53 2.23 -12.67 5.08
C PRO A 53 1.51 -13.72 4.24
N THR A 54 0.84 -13.30 3.17
CA THR A 54 0.23 -14.22 2.19
C THR A 54 1.18 -14.52 1.03
N LEU A 55 2.20 -13.69 0.83
CA LEU A 55 3.25 -13.85 -0.16
C LEU A 55 4.52 -14.48 0.44
N SER A 56 5.24 -15.23 -0.39
CA SER A 56 6.56 -15.80 -0.09
C SER A 56 7.57 -15.28 -1.11
N HIS A 57 8.44 -14.37 -0.69
CA HIS A 57 9.43 -13.72 -1.55
C HIS A 57 10.82 -13.78 -0.91
N SER A 58 11.85 -14.02 -1.72
CA SER A 58 13.23 -13.72 -1.31
C SER A 58 13.41 -12.21 -1.09
N HIS A 59 14.52 -11.81 -0.48
CA HIS A 59 14.88 -10.39 -0.36
C HIS A 59 14.79 -9.66 -1.71
N SER A 60 15.45 -10.19 -2.75
CA SER A 60 15.50 -9.56 -4.07
C SER A 60 14.15 -9.50 -4.76
N THR A 61 13.33 -10.54 -4.62
CA THR A 61 11.97 -10.55 -5.14
C THR A 61 11.10 -9.51 -4.41
N GLN A 62 11.21 -9.40 -3.08
CA GLN A 62 10.46 -8.40 -2.34
C GLN A 62 10.92 -6.98 -2.67
N TYR A 63 12.23 -6.73 -2.74
CA TYR A 63 12.79 -5.45 -3.18
C TYR A 63 12.19 -5.05 -4.54
N THR A 64 12.24 -5.95 -5.52
CA THR A 64 11.71 -5.72 -6.87
C THR A 64 10.21 -5.45 -6.82
N PHE A 65 9.46 -6.21 -6.02
CA PHE A 65 8.01 -6.04 -5.84
C PHE A 65 7.66 -4.66 -5.26
N VAL A 66 8.38 -4.22 -4.23
CA VAL A 66 8.18 -2.89 -3.61
C VAL A 66 8.57 -1.79 -4.58
N TRP A 67 9.72 -1.91 -5.23
CA TRP A 67 10.20 -0.93 -6.23
C TRP A 67 9.19 -0.75 -7.37
N GLN A 68 8.70 -1.86 -7.95
CA GLN A 68 7.68 -1.85 -9.00
C GLN A 68 6.38 -1.18 -8.53
N SER A 69 5.96 -1.46 -7.29
CA SER A 69 4.75 -0.87 -6.69
C SER A 69 4.87 0.64 -6.53
N LEU A 70 5.94 1.09 -5.86
CA LEU A 70 6.18 2.51 -5.59
C LEU A 70 6.41 3.31 -6.89
N THR A 71 7.07 2.72 -7.89
CA THR A 71 7.24 3.34 -9.21
C THR A 71 5.91 3.50 -9.94
N LEU A 72 5.08 2.46 -9.96
CA LEU A 72 3.75 2.54 -10.54
C LEU A 72 2.89 3.59 -9.82
N TRP A 73 2.90 3.58 -8.48
CA TRP A 73 2.16 4.56 -7.68
C TRP A 73 2.62 5.99 -7.94
N ARG A 74 3.93 6.26 -8.01
CA ARG A 74 4.47 7.56 -8.41
C ARG A 74 3.91 8.00 -9.77
N LYS A 75 3.93 7.12 -10.78
CA LYS A 75 3.38 7.42 -12.11
C LYS A 75 1.88 7.69 -12.06
N VAL A 76 1.12 6.90 -11.29
CA VAL A 76 -0.32 7.09 -11.09
C VAL A 76 -0.60 8.46 -10.46
N GLN A 77 0.08 8.81 -9.37
CA GLN A 77 -0.09 10.11 -8.71
C GLN A 77 0.26 11.26 -9.65
N TRP A 78 1.36 11.16 -10.40
CA TRP A 78 1.75 12.16 -11.40
C TRP A 78 0.68 12.35 -12.49
N HIS A 79 0.00 11.26 -12.87
CA HIS A 79 -1.04 11.25 -13.91
C HIS A 79 -2.46 11.38 -13.35
N MET A 80 -2.62 11.67 -12.06
CA MET A 80 -3.92 11.67 -11.40
C MET A 80 -4.90 12.65 -12.07
N HIS A 81 -4.43 13.81 -12.52
CA HIS A 81 -5.23 14.76 -13.30
C HIS A 81 -5.84 14.16 -14.59
N LYS A 82 -5.07 13.33 -15.33
CA LYS A 82 -5.59 12.63 -16.53
C LYS A 82 -6.54 11.51 -16.16
N LEU A 83 -6.27 10.82 -15.05
CA LEU A 83 -7.14 9.75 -14.55
C LEU A 83 -8.50 10.29 -14.11
N TRP A 84 -8.56 11.47 -13.47
CA TRP A 84 -9.81 12.15 -13.15
C TRP A 84 -10.63 12.49 -14.40
N VAL A 85 -10.00 13.11 -15.41
CA VAL A 85 -10.70 13.43 -16.68
C VAL A 85 -11.20 12.16 -17.37
N ALA A 86 -10.40 11.08 -17.35
CA ALA A 86 -10.81 9.80 -17.91
C ALA A 86 -11.94 9.16 -17.11
N ALA A 87 -11.94 9.28 -15.78
CA ALA A 87 -12.97 8.77 -14.89
C ALA A 87 -14.30 9.47 -15.16
N ASP A 88 -14.33 10.80 -15.24
CA ASP A 88 -15.54 11.55 -15.63
C ASP A 88 -16.06 11.09 -16.98
N ALA A 89 -15.15 10.93 -17.96
CA ALA A 89 -15.52 10.55 -19.30
C ALA A 89 -15.98 9.08 -19.42
N ASP A 90 -15.62 8.20 -18.47
CA ASP A 90 -16.14 6.83 -18.36
C ASP A 90 -17.49 6.83 -17.63
N LEU A 91 -17.63 7.57 -16.53
CA LEU A 91 -18.87 7.66 -15.74
C LEU A 91 -20.02 8.29 -16.52
N LEU A 92 -19.74 9.36 -17.27
CA LEU A 92 -20.72 10.10 -18.09
C LEU A 92 -20.93 9.50 -19.49
N SER A 93 -20.34 8.33 -19.78
CA SER A 93 -20.46 7.68 -21.07
C SER A 93 -21.92 7.36 -21.40
N THR A 94 -22.42 7.91 -22.51
CA THR A 94 -23.75 7.58 -23.04
C THR A 94 -23.76 6.27 -23.85
N SER A 95 -22.59 5.75 -24.20
CA SER A 95 -22.42 4.49 -24.93
C SER A 95 -22.27 3.27 -24.02
N THR A 96 -22.07 3.46 -22.72
CA THR A 96 -21.81 2.38 -21.76
C THR A 96 -22.79 2.45 -20.60
N THR A 97 -23.67 1.45 -20.48
CA THR A 97 -24.59 1.34 -19.35
C THR A 97 -23.91 0.76 -18.13
N TYR A 98 -24.33 1.19 -16.94
CA TYR A 98 -23.99 0.48 -15.71
C TYR A 98 -24.98 -0.66 -15.44
N HIS A 99 -24.53 -1.66 -14.67
CA HIS A 99 -25.40 -2.69 -14.11
C HIS A 99 -25.42 -2.54 -12.59
N LEU A 100 -26.62 -2.67 -12.00
CA LEU A 100 -26.75 -2.71 -10.55
C LEU A 100 -26.45 -4.13 -10.09
N TYR A 101 -25.34 -4.31 -9.38
CA TYR A 101 -24.80 -5.63 -9.03
C TYR A 101 -24.37 -5.67 -7.56
N ASN A 102 -24.72 -6.75 -6.86
CA ASN A 102 -24.22 -6.97 -5.51
C ASN A 102 -22.79 -7.52 -5.60
N THR A 103 -21.86 -6.70 -5.16
CA THR A 103 -20.42 -6.97 -5.25
C THR A 103 -19.88 -7.81 -4.09
N GLY A 104 -20.72 -8.23 -3.15
CA GLY A 104 -20.29 -8.73 -1.85
C GLY A 104 -19.89 -7.63 -0.86
N GLN A 105 -19.70 -6.39 -1.34
CA GLN A 105 -19.49 -5.18 -0.54
C GLN A 105 -20.75 -4.30 -0.48
N GLY A 106 -21.89 -4.86 -0.90
CA GLY A 106 -23.13 -4.13 -1.12
C GLY A 106 -23.47 -3.94 -2.60
N LEU A 107 -24.58 -3.25 -2.82
CA LEU A 107 -25.15 -3.01 -4.14
C LEU A 107 -24.46 -1.81 -4.80
N ASN A 108 -23.74 -2.06 -5.89
CA ASN A 108 -22.96 -1.04 -6.60
C ASN A 108 -23.42 -0.87 -8.04
N ARG A 109 -23.26 0.35 -8.57
CA ARG A 109 -23.32 0.60 -10.02
C ARG A 109 -21.98 0.17 -10.61
N VAL A 110 -21.98 -0.99 -11.26
CA VAL A 110 -20.81 -1.54 -11.94
C VAL A 110 -20.80 -1.04 -13.38
N GLN A 111 -19.72 -0.36 -13.79
CA GLN A 111 -19.58 0.26 -15.10
C GLN A 111 -18.17 0.08 -15.63
N SER A 112 -18.05 -0.29 -16.92
CA SER A 112 -16.74 -0.42 -17.57
C SER A 112 -15.99 0.91 -17.57
N CYS A 113 -14.68 0.85 -17.34
CA CYS A 113 -13.80 2.02 -17.26
C CYS A 113 -12.70 1.98 -18.34
N PRO A 114 -13.05 1.96 -19.65
CA PRO A 114 -12.08 1.74 -20.71
C PRO A 114 -11.03 2.86 -20.84
N LYS A 115 -11.37 4.12 -20.55
CA LYS A 115 -10.42 5.25 -20.64
C LYS A 115 -9.45 5.23 -19.48
N VAL A 116 -9.92 5.04 -18.26
CA VAL A 116 -9.06 4.84 -17.08
C VAL A 116 -8.17 3.62 -17.29
N GLY A 117 -8.74 2.50 -17.73
CA GLY A 117 -8.00 1.26 -17.98
C GLY A 117 -6.95 1.38 -19.07
N LYS A 118 -7.15 2.23 -20.09
CA LYS A 118 -6.12 2.53 -21.10
C LYS A 118 -4.93 3.27 -20.49
N ILE A 119 -5.18 4.28 -19.66
CA ILE A 119 -4.12 5.03 -18.98
C ILE A 119 -3.35 4.10 -18.04
N MET A 120 -4.05 3.35 -17.19
CA MET A 120 -3.41 2.43 -16.22
C MET A 120 -2.54 1.37 -16.89
N ARG A 121 -3.02 0.75 -17.99
CA ARG A 121 -2.20 -0.19 -18.76
C ARG A 121 -0.93 0.47 -19.31
N SER A 122 -1.03 1.69 -19.83
CA SER A 122 0.14 2.43 -20.32
C SER A 122 1.16 2.70 -19.19
N LEU A 123 0.69 3.11 -18.01
CA LEU A 123 1.58 3.37 -16.87
C LEU A 123 2.23 2.07 -16.37
N LEU A 124 1.48 0.98 -16.32
CA LEU A 124 2.00 -0.34 -15.95
C LEU A 124 3.07 -0.81 -16.93
N THR A 125 2.82 -0.71 -18.24
CA THR A 125 3.81 -1.06 -19.27
C THR A 125 5.08 -0.21 -19.14
N GLN A 126 4.97 1.10 -18.89
CA GLN A 126 6.12 1.96 -18.65
C GLN A 126 6.92 1.50 -17.42
N THR A 127 6.25 1.18 -16.31
CA THR A 127 6.92 0.66 -15.10
C THR A 127 7.60 -0.68 -15.37
N GLN A 128 6.98 -1.58 -16.12
CA GLN A 128 7.57 -2.87 -16.50
C GLN A 128 8.84 -2.69 -17.35
N HIS A 129 8.83 -1.75 -18.28
CA HIS A 129 10.02 -1.41 -19.07
C HIS A 129 11.13 -0.80 -18.21
N GLU A 130 10.79 0.11 -17.30
CA GLU A 130 11.75 0.79 -16.43
C GLU A 130 12.39 -0.15 -15.41
N ALA A 131 11.65 -1.14 -14.90
CA ALA A 131 12.16 -2.12 -13.95
C ALA A 131 13.33 -2.96 -14.51
N GLY A 132 13.43 -3.10 -15.84
CA GLY A 132 14.45 -3.93 -16.50
C GLY A 132 14.41 -5.42 -16.12
N ALA A 133 13.41 -5.84 -15.35
CA ALA A 133 13.25 -7.17 -14.78
C ALA A 133 11.80 -7.66 -14.97
N ALA A 134 11.60 -8.97 -14.76
CA ALA A 134 10.26 -9.55 -14.83
C ALA A 134 9.31 -8.90 -13.81
N TRP A 135 8.05 -8.73 -14.20
CA TRP A 135 7.00 -8.26 -13.30
C TRP A 135 6.79 -9.27 -12.16
N VAL A 136 6.87 -8.82 -10.91
CA VAL A 136 6.63 -9.68 -9.74
C VAL A 136 5.19 -9.48 -9.28
N GLY A 137 4.39 -10.54 -9.22
CA GLY A 137 2.98 -10.51 -8.82
C GLY A 137 2.01 -10.46 -10.02
N LEU A 138 0.72 -10.24 -9.75
CA LEU A 138 -0.29 -10.17 -10.81
C LEU A 138 -0.32 -8.78 -11.44
N SER A 139 -0.44 -8.72 -12.77
CA SER A 139 -0.57 -7.47 -13.53
C SER A 139 -2.03 -7.03 -13.73
N VAL A 140 -2.94 -7.60 -12.93
CA VAL A 140 -4.38 -7.34 -13.01
C VAL A 140 -4.68 -5.98 -12.38
N VAL A 141 -5.38 -5.13 -13.14
CA VAL A 141 -5.95 -3.85 -12.68
C VAL A 141 -7.46 -4.01 -12.67
N HIS A 142 -8.06 -3.98 -11.48
CA HIS A 142 -9.50 -4.11 -11.31
C HIS A 142 -10.21 -2.82 -11.71
N LEU A 143 -11.16 -2.91 -12.65
CA LEU A 143 -11.90 -1.77 -13.20
C LEU A 143 -13.23 -2.21 -13.82
N GLY A 144 -14.33 -1.69 -13.30
CA GLY A 144 -15.67 -2.05 -13.77
C GLY A 144 -16.06 -3.48 -13.42
N ASP A 145 -15.56 -3.99 -12.29
CA ASP A 145 -15.80 -5.36 -11.82
C ASP A 145 -16.30 -5.37 -10.37
N ARG A 146 -16.22 -6.52 -9.71
CA ARG A 146 -16.68 -6.67 -8.33
C ARG A 146 -15.82 -5.89 -7.33
N ASP A 147 -14.52 -5.78 -7.59
CA ASP A 147 -13.53 -5.28 -6.62
C ASP A 147 -13.31 -3.78 -6.81
N VAL A 148 -13.47 -3.27 -8.04
CA VAL A 148 -13.50 -1.84 -8.38
C VAL A 148 -14.69 -1.59 -9.32
N PRO A 149 -15.88 -1.30 -8.76
CA PRO A 149 -17.13 -1.22 -9.53
C PRO A 149 -17.16 -0.19 -10.65
N ASN A 150 -16.48 0.94 -10.48
CA ASN A 150 -16.51 2.02 -11.45
C ASN A 150 -15.30 2.95 -11.26
N ALA A 151 -15.16 3.92 -12.15
CA ALA A 151 -14.01 4.80 -12.19
C ALA A 151 -13.92 5.70 -10.95
N LEU A 152 -15.03 6.01 -10.27
CA LEU A 152 -15.00 6.80 -9.04
C LEU A 152 -14.34 6.00 -7.90
N ILE A 153 -14.68 4.72 -7.75
CA ILE A 153 -14.04 3.84 -6.75
C ILE A 153 -12.56 3.63 -7.07
N PHE A 154 -12.20 3.54 -8.35
CA PHE A 154 -10.79 3.54 -8.75
C PHE A 154 -10.08 4.80 -8.26
N ILE A 155 -10.63 5.99 -8.54
CA ILE A 155 -10.01 7.25 -8.12
C ILE A 155 -9.89 7.30 -6.61
N ASP A 156 -10.95 7.00 -5.86
CA ASP A 156 -10.92 6.99 -4.40
C ASP A 156 -9.85 6.05 -3.86
N LYS A 157 -9.68 4.85 -4.42
CA LYS A 157 -8.61 3.93 -3.98
C LYS A 157 -7.21 4.51 -4.15
N TYR A 158 -6.91 5.10 -5.31
CA TYR A 158 -5.55 5.54 -5.62
C TYR A 158 -5.21 6.92 -5.07
N THR A 159 -6.19 7.78 -4.76
CA THR A 159 -5.94 9.06 -4.05
C THR A 159 -5.51 8.85 -2.60
N GLN A 160 -5.58 7.61 -2.10
CA GLN A 160 -5.26 7.27 -0.71
C GLN A 160 -3.78 6.96 -0.54
N ILE A 161 -3.03 6.76 -1.63
CA ILE A 161 -1.59 6.48 -1.61
C ILE A 161 -0.81 7.51 -0.77
N PRO A 162 -0.98 8.84 -0.99
CA PRO A 162 -0.31 9.83 -0.14
C PRO A 162 -0.73 9.78 1.33
N ARG A 163 -1.98 9.39 1.63
CA ARG A 163 -2.50 9.36 3.01
C ARG A 163 -1.78 8.35 3.88
N PHE A 164 -1.41 7.19 3.32
CA PHE A 164 -0.62 6.20 4.06
C PHE A 164 0.90 6.36 3.91
N LEU A 165 1.41 6.93 2.80
CA LEU A 165 2.85 7.12 2.61
C LEU A 165 3.40 8.37 3.30
N ASN A 166 2.70 9.51 3.21
CA ASN A 166 3.21 10.78 3.72
C ASN A 166 3.50 10.74 5.23
N PRO A 167 2.66 10.15 6.09
CA PRO A 167 2.99 10.10 7.52
C PRO A 167 4.23 9.27 7.83
N ILE A 168 4.53 8.24 7.01
CA ILE A 168 5.76 7.46 7.15
C ILE A 168 6.96 8.31 6.73
N VAL A 169 6.89 8.99 5.59
CA VAL A 169 7.97 9.86 5.10
C VAL A 169 8.24 11.00 6.08
N ASN A 170 7.19 11.71 6.52
CA ASN A 170 7.31 12.81 7.48
C ASN A 170 7.94 12.35 8.80
N PHE A 171 7.58 11.16 9.29
CA PHE A 171 8.22 10.58 10.47
C PHE A 171 9.72 10.36 10.25
N LEU A 172 10.11 9.74 9.12
CA LEU A 172 11.50 9.39 8.83
C LEU A 172 12.39 10.62 8.59
N ASP A 173 11.84 11.64 7.93
CA ASP A 173 12.49 12.92 7.66
C ASP A 173 12.58 13.78 8.93
N GLY A 174 11.60 13.67 9.82
CA GLY A 174 11.56 14.36 11.12
C GLY A 174 12.42 13.72 12.21
N LEU A 175 12.99 12.52 11.99
CA LEU A 175 13.84 11.84 12.98
C LEU A 175 15.01 12.69 13.50
N PRO A 176 15.78 13.44 12.66
CA PRO A 176 16.87 14.28 13.15
C PRO A 176 16.39 15.40 14.09
N GLU A 177 15.22 15.98 13.81
CA GLU A 177 14.61 17.00 14.66
C GLU A 177 14.12 16.40 15.97
N LEU A 178 13.48 15.22 15.92
CA LEU A 178 13.00 14.50 17.09
C LEU A 178 14.12 14.24 18.11
N VAL A 179 15.30 13.81 17.63
CA VAL A 179 16.45 13.51 18.50
C VAL A 179 17.31 14.73 18.84
N SER A 180 16.95 15.93 18.41
CA SER A 180 17.58 17.16 18.91
C SER A 180 17.37 17.34 20.42
N ASN A 181 16.33 16.71 20.97
CA ASN A 181 16.08 16.60 22.39
C ASN A 181 16.85 15.41 22.99
N GLU A 182 17.77 15.68 23.92
CA GLU A 182 18.64 14.67 24.56
C GLU A 182 17.86 13.52 25.23
N ILE A 183 16.68 13.80 25.80
CA ILE A 183 15.83 12.78 26.44
C ILE A 183 15.28 11.83 25.38
N LEU A 184 14.85 12.37 24.25
CA LEU A 184 14.30 11.58 23.14
C LEU A 184 15.40 10.81 22.41
N GLN A 185 16.58 11.41 22.24
CA GLN A 185 17.76 10.69 21.73
C GLN A 185 18.08 9.49 22.61
N LYS A 186 18.17 9.68 23.93
CA LYS A 186 18.44 8.58 24.87
C LYS A 186 17.36 7.49 24.82
N TYR A 187 16.09 7.87 24.68
CA TYR A 187 15.00 6.91 24.47
C TYR A 187 15.21 6.09 23.20
N VAL A 188 15.50 6.75 22.07
CA VAL A 188 15.73 6.09 20.77
C VAL A 188 16.92 5.13 20.85
N ASP A 189 18.04 5.58 21.39
CA ASP A 189 19.25 4.77 21.52
C ASP A 189 19.02 3.56 22.44
N THR A 190 18.27 3.73 23.53
CA THR A 190 17.96 2.63 24.46
C THR A 190 17.01 1.60 23.86
N GLN A 191 15.97 2.04 23.12
CA GLN A 191 14.94 1.15 22.60
C GLN A 191 15.32 0.51 21.25
N PHE A 192 16.04 1.24 20.40
CA PHE A 192 16.27 0.85 19.01
C PHE A 192 17.76 0.72 18.66
N GLY A 193 18.66 1.24 19.51
CA GLY A 193 20.12 1.21 19.31
C GLY A 193 20.66 2.52 18.75
N SER A 194 20.01 3.05 17.70
CA SER A 194 20.35 4.34 17.10
C SER A 194 19.18 4.91 16.29
N VAL A 195 19.29 6.18 15.89
CA VAL A 195 18.36 6.79 14.93
C VAL A 195 18.35 6.05 13.59
N HIS A 196 19.52 5.59 13.14
CA HIS A 196 19.65 4.79 11.93
C HIS A 196 18.92 3.45 12.07
N ASP A 197 19.09 2.75 13.20
CA ASP A 197 18.40 1.49 13.46
C ASP A 197 16.88 1.68 13.49
N LEU A 198 16.37 2.74 14.14
CA LEU A 198 14.94 3.06 14.16
C LEU A 198 14.40 3.28 12.73
N ARG A 199 15.12 4.06 11.91
CA ARG A 199 14.78 4.26 10.49
C ARG A 199 14.71 2.93 9.75
N MET A 200 15.74 2.10 9.89
CA MET A 200 15.81 0.81 9.19
C MET A 200 14.76 -0.18 9.69
N ILE A 201 14.43 -0.19 10.99
CA ILE A 201 13.34 -1.01 11.54
C ILE A 201 12.01 -0.62 10.90
N VAL A 202 11.71 0.68 10.80
CA VAL A 202 10.44 1.16 10.22
C VAL A 202 10.39 0.88 8.72
N LEU A 203 11.44 1.21 7.97
CA LEU A 203 11.50 0.97 6.54
C LEU A 203 11.43 -0.52 6.18
N SER A 204 12.21 -1.37 6.86
CA SER A 204 12.19 -2.82 6.61
C SER A 204 10.84 -3.43 6.98
N ASP A 205 10.22 -3.01 8.10
CA ASP A 205 8.88 -3.49 8.47
C ASP A 205 7.83 -3.04 7.45
N TYR A 206 7.84 -1.79 6.98
CA TYR A 206 6.90 -1.32 5.97
C TYR A 206 7.10 -1.97 4.59
N PHE A 207 8.32 -2.02 4.08
CA PHE A 207 8.59 -2.65 2.77
C PHE A 207 8.34 -4.16 2.78
N LYS A 208 8.46 -4.79 3.94
CA LYS A 208 8.09 -6.19 4.11
C LYS A 208 6.58 -6.36 4.24
N HIS A 209 5.97 -5.74 5.25
CA HIS A 209 4.59 -6.03 5.67
C HIS A 209 3.53 -5.10 5.10
N GLY A 210 3.91 -3.95 4.54
CA GLY A 210 3.04 -3.11 3.70
C GLY A 210 2.85 -3.65 2.28
N PHE A 211 3.61 -4.69 1.92
CA PHE A 211 3.63 -5.31 0.59
C PHE A 211 3.64 -6.85 0.70
N ASP A 212 3.02 -7.42 1.74
CA ASP A 212 3.05 -8.87 2.01
C ASP A 212 1.82 -9.63 1.51
N GLY A 213 0.94 -8.95 0.78
CA GLY A 213 -0.31 -9.49 0.24
C GLY A 213 -1.40 -9.73 1.27
N SER A 214 -1.23 -9.28 2.52
CA SER A 214 -2.28 -9.36 3.53
C SER A 214 -3.41 -8.35 3.26
N GLY A 215 -4.59 -8.61 3.82
CA GLY A 215 -5.76 -7.74 3.70
C GLY A 215 -6.67 -8.02 2.49
N ASP A 216 -6.29 -8.90 1.58
CA ASP A 216 -7.11 -9.29 0.41
C ASP A 216 -6.79 -10.72 -0.05
N ASP A 217 -7.73 -11.38 -0.73
CA ASP A 217 -7.57 -12.72 -1.29
C ASP A 217 -6.61 -12.75 -2.51
N GLY A 218 -6.30 -11.59 -3.09
CA GLY A 218 -5.47 -11.41 -4.29
C GLY A 218 -4.25 -10.49 -4.11
N GLY A 219 -3.67 -10.39 -2.91
CA GLY A 219 -2.71 -9.35 -2.49
C GLY A 219 -1.45 -9.05 -3.35
N SER A 220 -1.18 -9.79 -4.44
CA SER A 220 -0.13 -9.46 -5.41
C SER A 220 -0.59 -8.69 -6.66
N CYS A 221 -1.91 -8.54 -6.88
CA CYS A 221 -2.45 -7.69 -7.95
C CYS A 221 -2.18 -6.21 -7.70
N ILE A 222 -2.46 -5.35 -8.69
CA ILE A 222 -2.14 -3.92 -8.57
C ILE A 222 -2.91 -3.30 -7.39
N ASP A 223 -4.21 -3.59 -7.29
CA ASP A 223 -5.06 -3.09 -6.22
C ASP A 223 -4.75 -3.75 -4.87
N GLY A 224 -4.36 -5.04 -4.88
CA GLY A 224 -3.96 -5.80 -3.70
C GLY A 224 -2.76 -5.20 -2.97
N ARG A 225 -1.82 -4.59 -3.70
CA ARG A 225 -0.68 -3.86 -3.10
C ARG A 225 -1.13 -2.69 -2.23
N LEU A 226 -2.15 -1.94 -2.66
CA LEU A 226 -2.71 -0.83 -1.87
C LEU A 226 -3.38 -1.38 -0.62
N THR A 227 -4.13 -2.48 -0.76
CA THR A 227 -4.81 -3.13 0.36
C THR A 227 -3.82 -3.60 1.42
N SER A 228 -2.69 -4.19 1.04
CA SER A 228 -1.65 -4.59 2.00
C SER A 228 -1.03 -3.40 2.74
N SER A 229 -0.80 -2.29 2.04
CA SER A 229 -0.29 -1.08 2.68
C SER A 229 -1.28 -0.49 3.69
N TRP A 230 -2.58 -0.47 3.37
CA TRP A 230 -3.62 -0.08 4.32
C TRP A 230 -3.79 -1.07 5.48
N ASN A 231 -3.63 -2.37 5.24
CA ASN A 231 -3.65 -3.33 6.33
C ASN A 231 -2.46 -3.10 7.28
N TRP A 232 -1.29 -2.70 6.77
CA TRP A 232 -0.16 -2.31 7.61
C TRP A 232 -0.46 -1.09 8.48
N THR A 233 -1.05 -0.03 7.92
CA THR A 233 -1.39 1.18 8.69
C THR A 233 -2.37 0.88 9.82
N SER A 234 -3.34 -0.01 9.60
CA SER A 234 -4.30 -0.44 10.64
C SER A 234 -3.64 -1.14 11.84
N ARG A 235 -2.39 -1.60 11.68
CA ARG A 235 -1.62 -2.31 12.71
C ARG A 235 -0.54 -1.45 13.35
N ILE A 236 -0.40 -0.18 12.95
CA ILE A 236 0.69 0.70 13.40
C ILE A 236 0.75 0.82 14.93
N ALA A 237 -0.41 0.91 15.59
CA ALA A 237 -0.52 1.04 17.04
C ALA A 237 0.02 -0.18 17.81
N LYS A 238 0.22 -1.31 17.14
CA LYS A 238 0.76 -2.54 17.70
C LYS A 238 2.26 -2.70 17.44
N LYS A 239 2.88 -1.77 16.70
CA LYS A 239 4.29 -1.85 16.33
C LYS A 239 5.17 -1.30 17.46
N PRO A 240 6.36 -1.88 17.69
CA PRO A 240 7.24 -1.47 18.79
C PRO A 240 7.72 -0.01 18.69
N TYR A 241 7.74 0.54 17.48
CA TYR A 241 8.13 1.93 17.20
C TYR A 241 6.95 2.92 17.17
N TYR A 242 5.74 2.49 17.56
CA TYR A 242 4.56 3.36 17.54
C TYR A 242 4.73 4.61 18.41
N HIS A 243 5.34 4.47 19.59
CA HIS A 243 5.59 5.62 20.47
C HIS A 243 6.54 6.64 19.85
N SER A 244 7.53 6.21 19.06
CA SER A 244 8.39 7.13 18.30
C SER A 244 7.59 7.92 17.26
N PHE A 245 6.63 7.29 16.58
CA PHE A 245 5.69 8.00 15.69
C PHE A 245 4.91 9.07 16.48
N MET A 246 4.31 8.70 17.60
CA MET A 246 3.53 9.66 18.43
C MET A 246 4.38 10.85 18.90
N LEU A 247 5.62 10.59 19.32
CA LEU A 247 6.55 11.63 19.78
C LEU A 247 6.98 12.58 18.65
N SER A 248 6.95 12.13 17.39
CA SER A 248 7.19 12.97 16.20
C SER A 248 5.99 13.82 15.78
N GLY A 249 4.87 13.76 16.52
CA GLY A 249 3.64 14.47 16.16
C GLY A 249 2.72 13.71 15.20
N PHE A 250 2.91 12.40 15.03
CA PHE A 250 1.99 11.57 14.26
C PHE A 250 0.60 11.54 14.90
N GLN A 251 -0.44 11.89 14.12
CA GLN A 251 -1.83 11.95 14.58
C GLN A 251 -2.70 10.81 14.04
N GLY A 252 -2.21 10.06 13.05
CA GLY A 252 -2.98 9.03 12.35
C GLY A 252 -2.72 9.04 10.84
N PHE A 253 -3.28 8.03 10.16
CA PHE A 253 -3.28 7.95 8.68
C PHE A 253 -4.58 8.49 8.08
N ASP A 254 -5.65 8.47 8.86
CA ASP A 254 -6.88 9.19 8.58
C ASP A 254 -6.67 10.61 9.10
N GLY A 255 -6.08 11.46 8.26
CA GLY A 255 -5.99 12.88 8.58
C GLY A 255 -7.39 13.40 8.84
N ASP A 256 -7.74 13.63 10.10
CA ASP A 256 -8.73 14.64 10.42
C ASP A 256 -8.02 15.95 10.04
N ASP A 257 -8.58 16.66 9.07
CA ASP A 257 -8.10 17.98 8.65
C ASP A 257 -8.15 18.90 9.88
N GLY A 258 -7.02 18.97 10.60
CA GLY A 258 -6.83 19.79 11.78
C GLY A 258 -6.85 21.26 11.41
N PHE A 259 -8.03 21.81 11.18
CA PHE A 259 -8.32 23.21 11.45
C PHE A 259 -8.47 23.35 12.96
N ALA A 260 -7.37 23.72 13.61
CA ALA A 260 -7.38 24.47 14.87
C ALA A 260 -7.16 25.95 14.55
#